data_AF-A0A2V8DC67-F1
#
_entry.id   AF-A0A2V8DC67-F1
#
_cell.length_a   1.000
_cell.length_b   1.000
_cell.length_c   1.000
_cell.angle_alpha   90.00
_cell.angle_beta   90.00
_cell.angle_gamma   90.00
#
_symmetry.space_group_name_H-M   'P 1'
#
loop_
_entity.id
_entity.type
_entity.pdbx_description
1 polymer ?
#
loop_
_entity_poly.entity_id
_entity_poly.type
_entity_poly.pdbx_seq_one_letter_code
_entity_poly.pdbx_strand_id
1 'polypeptide(L)' 'MATKRQKMLAGEMYDPFDPEMVAARTRALDLWQHLNATRESDEAERRRTLRDLFGKGGDTVDAIFAAGNPCRVIRAITE' A
#
# COMPACT_ATOMS: atom_id res chain seq x y z
N MET A 1 -14.07 20.59 10.90
CA MET A 1 -14.42 20.06 9.57
C MET A 1 -13.81 18.68 9.43
N ALA A 2 -14.46 17.76 8.71
CA ALA A 2 -13.87 16.46 8.41
C ALA A 2 -12.64 16.60 7.48
N THR A 3 -11.61 15.78 7.69
CA THR A 3 -10.43 15.73 6.81
C THR A 3 -10.78 15.15 5.44
N LYS A 4 -9.92 15.33 4.43
CA LYS A 4 -10.17 14.74 3.11
C LYS A 4 -10.15 13.23 3.17
N ARG A 5 -9.28 12.66 4.02
CA ARG A 5 -9.25 11.24 4.31
C ARG A 5 -10.59 10.74 4.87
N GLN A 6 -11.18 11.47 5.83
CA GLN A 6 -12.48 11.08 6.41
C GLN A 6 -13.59 11.10 5.36
N LYS A 7 -13.61 12.13 4.49
CA LYS A 7 -14.56 12.22 3.37
C LYS A 7 -14.39 11.08 2.37
N MET A 8 -13.15 10.75 2.00
CA MET A 8 -12.83 9.61 1.14
C MET A 8 -13.36 8.30 1.74
N LEU A 9 -13.12 8.06 3.04
CA LEU A 9 -13.59 6.84 3.72
C LEU A 9 -15.11 6.77 3.87
N ALA A 10 -15.78 7.92 3.94
CA ALA A 10 -17.23 8.03 3.97
C ALA A 10 -17.87 7.96 2.56
N GLY A 11 -17.08 7.91 1.49
CA GLY A 11 -17.59 7.94 0.11
C GLY A 11 -18.10 9.32 -0.34
N GLU A 12 -17.78 10.38 0.40
CA GLU A 12 -18.15 11.75 0.06
C GLU A 12 -17.17 12.34 -0.97
N MET A 13 -17.58 13.42 -1.65
CA MET A 13 -16.69 14.18 -2.52
C MET A 13 -15.51 14.75 -1.72
N TYR A 14 -14.30 14.43 -2.14
CA TYR A 14 -13.04 14.91 -1.58
C TYR A 14 -12.13 15.43 -2.70
N ASP A 15 -11.14 16.25 -2.33
CA ASP A 15 -10.12 16.72 -3.25
C ASP A 15 -8.91 15.76 -3.18
N PRO A 16 -8.61 15.00 -4.25
CA PRO A 16 -7.49 14.07 -4.27
C PRO A 16 -6.12 14.78 -4.34
N PHE A 17 -6.08 16.07 -4.68
CA PHE A 17 -4.85 16.87 -4.74
C PHE A 17 -4.57 17.64 -3.44
N ASP A 18 -5.44 17.49 -2.44
CA ASP A 18 -5.20 18.06 -1.12
C ASP A 18 -3.83 17.59 -0.57
N PRO A 19 -3.04 18.48 0.06
CA PRO A 19 -1.71 18.14 0.57
C PRO A 19 -1.68 16.89 1.47
N GLU A 20 -2.72 16.63 2.27
CA GLU A 20 -2.83 15.42 3.11
C GLU A 20 -2.83 14.15 2.24
N MET A 21 -3.63 14.16 1.17
CA MET A 21 -3.82 13.03 0.27
C MET A 21 -2.58 12.79 -0.59
N VAL A 22 -1.96 13.87 -1.08
CA VAL A 22 -0.71 13.81 -1.85
C VAL A 22 0.41 13.25 -0.98
N ALA A 23 0.58 13.73 0.25
CA ALA A 23 1.61 13.23 1.17
C ALA A 23 1.41 11.74 1.49
N ALA A 24 0.17 11.32 1.74
CA ALA A 24 -0.14 9.91 1.99
C ALA A 24 0.19 9.02 0.78
N ARG A 25 -0.14 9.48 -0.44
CA ARG A 25 0.19 8.77 -1.68
C ARG A 25 1.70 8.69 -1.91
N THR A 26 2.44 9.78 -1.71
CA THR A 26 3.89 9.80 -1.83
C THR A 26 4.53 8.79 -0.88
N ARG A 27 4.14 8.79 0.40
CA ARG A 27 4.62 7.79 1.38
C ARG A 27 4.36 6.35 0.92
N ALA A 28 3.18 6.07 0.37
CA ALA A 28 2.85 4.74 -0.12
C ALA A 28 3.73 4.31 -1.31
N LEU A 29 4.02 5.25 -2.22
CA LEU A 29 4.94 5.02 -3.35
C LEU A 29 6.37 4.75 -2.87
N ASP A 30 6.86 5.50 -1.88
CA ASP A 30 8.21 5.31 -1.33
C ASP A 30 8.33 3.91 -0.69
N LEU A 31 7.34 3.49 0.11
CA LEU A 31 7.31 2.16 0.70
C LEU A 31 7.21 1.06 -0.37
N TRP A 32 6.44 1.29 -1.42
CA TRP A 32 6.33 0.36 -2.53
C TRP A 32 7.67 0.20 -3.27
N GLN A 33 8.35 1.31 -3.57
CA GLN A 33 9.67 1.29 -4.20
C GLN A 33 10.70 0.60 -3.31
N HIS A 34 10.68 0.88 -2.00
CA HIS A 34 11.55 0.23 -1.03
C HIS A 34 11.32 -1.27 -1.00
N LEU A 35 10.06 -1.73 -0.91
CA LEU A 35 9.72 -3.15 -0.97
C LEU A 35 10.26 -3.82 -2.24
N ASN A 36 10.16 -3.17 -3.39
CA ASN A 36 10.66 -3.71 -4.67
C ASN A 36 12.20 -3.72 -4.77
N ALA A 37 12.90 -2.88 -3.99
CA ALA A 37 14.36 -2.84 -3.97
C ALA A 37 14.99 -3.86 -3.01
N THR A 38 14.22 -4.43 -2.08
CA THR A 38 14.70 -5.49 -1.17
C THR A 38 14.90 -6.83 -1.89
N ARG A 39 15.78 -7.69 -1.37
CA ARG A 39 15.93 -9.07 -1.88
C ARG A 39 14.79 -9.93 -1.36
N GLU A 40 14.43 -10.97 -2.10
CA GLU A 40 13.41 -11.94 -1.65
C GLU A 40 13.77 -12.59 -0.31
N SER A 41 15.07 -12.80 -0.05
CA SER A 41 15.58 -13.34 1.21
C SER A 41 15.42 -12.39 2.41
N ASP A 42 15.16 -11.10 2.19
CA ASP A 42 15.06 -10.10 3.25
C ASP A 42 13.65 -10.11 3.87
N GLU A 43 13.16 -11.28 4.28
CA GLU A 43 11.77 -11.49 4.69
C GLU A 43 11.31 -10.55 5.81
N ALA A 44 12.16 -10.32 6.82
CA ALA A 44 11.86 -9.44 7.94
C ALA A 44 11.67 -7.97 7.49
N GLU A 45 12.50 -7.52 6.56
CA GLU A 45 12.45 -6.19 5.98
C GLU A 45 11.16 -6.03 5.16
N ARG A 46 10.93 -6.97 4.23
CA ARG A 46 9.73 -7.01 3.38
C ARG A 46 8.46 -7.01 4.20
N ARG A 47 8.42 -7.81 5.27
CA ARG A 47 7.27 -7.88 6.18
C ARG A 47 7.04 -6.56 6.92
N ARG A 48 8.11 -5.87 7.34
CA ARG A 48 7.97 -4.55 7.96
C ARG A 48 7.37 -3.54 6.98
N THR A 49 7.88 -3.50 5.75
CA THR A 49 7.38 -2.57 4.73
C THR A 49 5.91 -2.82 4.40
N LEU A 50 5.47 -4.09 4.33
CA LEU A 50 4.07 -4.45 4.12
C LEU A 50 3.15 -4.00 5.25
N ARG A 51 3.59 -4.13 6.52
CA ARG A 51 2.87 -3.57 7.67
C ARG A 51 2.77 -2.05 7.59
N ASP A 52 3.84 -1.38 7.19
CA ASP A 52 3.85 0.09 7.09
C ASP A 52 2.99 0.61 5.94
N LEU A 53 2.83 -0.18 4.86
CA LEU A 53 2.04 0.16 3.68
C LEU A 53 0.55 -0.05 3.91
N PHE A 54 0.15 -1.22 4.41
CA PHE A 54 -1.26 -1.60 4.55
C PHE A 54 -1.82 -1.33 5.96
N GLY A 55 -0.96 -1.23 6.97
CA GLY A 55 -1.38 -1.19 8.37
C GLY A 55 -2.04 -2.50 8.76
N LYS A 56 -3.37 -2.49 8.94
CA LYS A 56 -4.14 -3.71 9.25
C LYS A 56 -4.18 -4.63 8.03
N GLY A 57 -3.84 -5.90 8.25
CA GLY A 57 -3.76 -6.91 7.18
C GLY A 57 -2.38 -7.01 6.51
N GLY A 58 -1.42 -6.14 6.85
CA GLY A 58 -0.05 -6.25 6.33
C GLY A 58 0.68 -7.54 6.73
N ASP A 59 0.25 -8.20 7.80
CA ASP A 59 0.83 -9.47 8.27
C ASP A 59 0.34 -10.70 7.49
N THR A 60 -0.79 -10.60 6.77
CA THR A 60 -1.36 -11.67 5.96
C THR A 60 -0.97 -11.60 4.49
N VAL A 61 -0.22 -10.56 4.10
CA VAL A 61 0.26 -10.37 2.73
C VAL A 61 1.64 -11.00 2.60
N ASP A 62 1.77 -11.95 1.68
CA ASP A 62 3.06 -12.55 1.35
C ASP A 62 3.82 -11.68 0.35
N ALA A 63 5.07 -11.37 0.69
CA ALA A 63 5.89 -10.47 -0.09
C ALA A 63 6.28 -11.06 -1.46
N ILE A 64 6.25 -12.39 -1.63
CA ILE A 64 6.55 -13.07 -2.92
C ILE A 64 5.57 -12.59 -4.01
N PHE A 65 4.30 -12.34 -3.67
CA PHE A 65 3.30 -11.84 -4.63
C PHE A 65 3.48 -10.35 -4.96
N ALA A 66 4.10 -9.55 -4.08
CA ALA A 66 4.19 -8.10 -4.22
C ALA A 66 5.40 -7.61 -5.05
N ALA A 67 6.53 -8.35 -5.07
CA ALA A 67 7.71 -8.00 -5.87
C ALA A 67 7.69 -8.53 -7.32
N GLY A 68 6.64 -9.27 -7.71
CA GLY A 68 6.40 -9.55 -9.12
C GLY A 68 6.08 -8.26 -9.86
N ASN A 69 7.06 -7.76 -10.62
CA ASN A 69 6.99 -6.69 -11.63
C ASN A 69 5.57 -6.41 -12.20
N PRO A 70 5.23 -5.15 -12.51
CA PRO A 70 4.16 -4.31 -11.96
C PRO A 70 2.75 -4.58 -12.53
N CYS A 71 2.47 -5.71 -13.17
CA CYS A 71 1.30 -5.83 -14.06
C CYS A 71 0.36 -7.05 -13.86
N ARG A 72 0.41 -7.80 -12.74
CA ARG A 72 -0.44 -9.02 -12.61
C ARG A 72 -1.37 -9.00 -11.39
N VAL A 73 -2.59 -8.52 -11.65
CA VAL A 73 -3.91 -8.93 -11.08
C VAL A 73 -3.95 -9.30 -9.58
N ILE A 74 -4.66 -8.47 -8.79
CA ILE A 74 -4.97 -8.66 -7.35
C ILE A 74 -6.08 -9.70 -7.13
N ARG A 75 -6.07 -10.85 -7.82
CA ARG A 75 -7.03 -11.93 -7.51
C ARG A 75 -6.63 -13.29 -8.08
N ALA A 76 -6.63 -14.32 -7.24
CA ALA A 76 -6.99 -15.67 -7.66
C ALA A 76 -8.52 -15.78 -7.64
N ILE A 77 -9.15 -16.10 -8.77
CA ILE A 77 -10.56 -16.54 -8.78
C ILE A 77 -10.57 -17.82 -7.96
N THR A 78 -11.16 -17.75 -6.77
CA THR A 78 -11.53 -18.93 -5.98
C THR A 78 -12.66 -19.64 -6.73
N GLU A 79 -12.66 -20.97 -6.72
CA GLU A 79 -13.92 -21.72 -6.86
C GLU A 79 -14.86 -21.38 -5.70
#